data_AF-A0A800XLI5-F1
#
_entry.id   AF-A0A800XLI5-F1
#
_cell.length_a   1.000
_cell.length_b   1.000
_cell.length_c   1.000
_cell.angle_alpha   90.00
_cell.angle_beta   90.00
_cell.angle_gamma   90.00
#
_symmetry.space_group_name_H-M   'P 1'
#
loop_
_entity.id
_entity.type
_entity.pdbx_description
1 polymer ?
#
loop_
_entity_poly.entity_id
_entity_poly.type
_entity_poly.pdbx_seq_one_letter_code
_entity_poly.pdbx_strand_id
1 'polypeptide(L)'
;MDKTELGSKIAKGGFANEKAICRKFNSWRKDKEAQEWLKIMNYDIKKLDSVKAIQVPTRIKKNDLSKFEVNEKEYEQFVRFKKADAQIRIIIKIGNILKIENMSLKKANSDADYNQIDKRTVADYQEMWKFDDEITFWLKLFTGEIAHKKYSGKISIKKFRDKRRLFLNEMPERIQDKIIKFFKRNQIMIISDIIKGRGGLSADWMLVTKLIGKITMQRKGGTPDPTKIQFKTKPCQLFNLGE
;
A
#
# COMPACT_ATOMS: atom_id res chain seq x y z
N MET A 1 -1.80 25.08 12.47
CA MET A 1 -0.72 24.13 12.10
C MET A 1 -0.72 23.98 10.58
N ASP A 2 0.42 24.14 9.92
CA ASP A 2 0.51 24.05 8.46
C ASP A 2 0.21 22.61 7.97
N LYS A 3 -0.43 22.47 6.81
CA LYS A 3 -0.79 21.17 6.20
C LYS A 3 0.46 20.32 5.91
N THR A 4 1.59 20.95 5.59
CA THR A 4 2.88 20.27 5.39
C THR A 4 3.45 19.75 6.70
N GLU A 5 3.37 20.57 7.74
CA GLU A 5 3.81 20.21 9.10
C GLU A 5 2.97 19.05 9.68
N LEU A 6 1.65 19.09 9.47
CA LEU A 6 0.74 17.99 9.82
C LEU A 6 1.07 16.71 9.06
N GLY A 7 1.32 16.79 7.75
CA GLY A 7 1.75 15.65 6.93
C GLY A 7 3.08 15.04 7.41
N SER A 8 4.04 15.89 7.78
CA SER A 8 5.35 15.48 8.33
C SER A 8 5.20 14.81 9.70
N LYS A 9 4.38 15.36 10.60
CA LYS A 9 4.07 14.74 11.90
C LYS A 9 3.40 13.37 11.74
N ILE A 10 2.45 13.23 10.81
CA ILE A 10 1.79 11.95 10.51
C ILE A 10 2.82 10.91 10.01
N ALA A 11 3.70 11.29 9.08
CA ALA A 11 4.73 10.40 8.56
C ALA A 11 5.73 9.96 9.65
N LYS A 12 6.24 10.92 10.44
CA LYS A 12 7.16 10.64 11.58
C LYS A 12 6.51 9.72 12.61
N GLY A 13 5.23 9.91 12.90
CA GLY A 13 4.47 9.03 13.79
C GLY A 13 4.36 7.58 13.27
N GLY A 14 4.23 7.38 11.96
CA GLY A 14 4.27 6.05 11.34
C GLY A 14 5.59 5.32 11.56
N PHE A 15 6.72 6.02 11.36
CA PHE A 15 8.06 5.46 11.59
C PHE A 15 8.34 5.14 13.07
N ALA A 16 7.79 5.93 13.99
CA ALA A 16 7.88 5.65 15.43
C ALA A 16 7.16 4.33 15.79
N ASN A 17 6.04 4.04 15.13
CA ASN A 17 5.30 2.80 15.31
C ASN A 17 6.12 1.57 14.85
N GLU A 18 6.75 1.62 13.67
CA GLU A 18 7.60 0.52 13.16
C GLU A 18 8.71 0.15 14.14
N LYS A 19 9.44 1.16 14.64
CA LYS A 19 10.54 0.95 15.58
C LYS A 19 10.04 0.37 16.91
N ALA A 20 8.88 0.83 17.40
CA ALA A 20 8.29 0.31 18.62
C ALA A 20 7.94 -1.18 18.47
N ILE A 21 7.26 -1.57 17.39
CA ILE A 21 6.92 -2.97 17.13
C ILE A 21 8.18 -3.84 16.97
N CYS A 22 9.20 -3.37 16.25
CA CYS A 22 10.49 -4.08 16.17
C CYS A 22 11.12 -4.30 17.55
N ARG A 23 11.11 -3.29 18.43
CA ARG A 23 11.63 -3.42 19.80
C ARG A 23 10.87 -4.47 20.61
N LYS A 24 9.54 -4.54 20.45
CA LYS A 24 8.69 -5.55 21.10
C LYS A 24 9.08 -6.97 20.67
N PHE A 25 9.13 -7.24 19.37
CA PHE A 25 9.58 -8.55 18.86
C PHE A 25 11.03 -8.89 19.26
N ASN A 26 11.95 -7.92 19.21
CA ASN A 26 13.32 -8.14 19.67
C ASN A 26 13.42 -8.39 21.18
N SER A 27 12.37 -8.04 21.94
CA SER A 27 12.24 -8.27 23.38
C SER A 27 11.22 -9.36 23.71
N TRP A 28 10.86 -10.24 22.76
CA TRP A 28 9.74 -11.19 22.87
C TRP A 28 9.77 -12.08 24.11
N ARG A 29 10.95 -12.36 24.69
CA ARG A 29 11.06 -13.15 25.93
C ARG A 29 10.39 -12.45 27.12
N LYS A 30 10.34 -11.11 27.11
CA LYS A 30 9.78 -10.26 28.20
C LYS A 30 8.52 -9.49 27.78
N ASP A 31 8.31 -9.25 26.49
CA ASP A 31 7.16 -8.50 25.98
C ASP A 31 5.95 -9.43 25.74
N LYS A 32 4.88 -9.23 26.51
CA LYS A 32 3.66 -10.07 26.46
C LYS A 32 2.91 -9.95 25.13
N GLU A 33 2.82 -8.74 24.57
CA GLU A 33 2.14 -8.53 23.28
C GLU A 33 2.87 -9.25 22.15
N ALA A 34 4.21 -9.20 22.13
CA ALA A 34 5.01 -9.94 21.15
C ALA A 34 4.80 -11.46 21.25
N GLN A 35 4.64 -12.00 22.47
CA GLN A 35 4.33 -13.42 22.67
C GLN A 35 2.93 -13.79 22.16
N GLU A 36 1.95 -12.92 22.37
CA GLU A 36 0.60 -13.11 21.82
C GLU A 36 0.61 -13.09 20.29
N TRP A 37 1.31 -12.15 19.67
CA TRP A 37 1.45 -12.11 18.21
C TRP A 37 2.12 -13.37 17.66
N LEU A 38 3.21 -13.83 18.29
CA LEU A 38 3.88 -15.07 17.89
C LEU A 38 2.95 -16.28 18.02
N LYS A 39 2.11 -16.37 19.06
CA LYS A 39 1.10 -17.42 19.19
C LYS A 39 0.03 -17.35 18.10
N ILE A 40 -0.46 -16.14 17.76
CA ILE A 40 -1.40 -15.92 16.65
C ILE A 40 -0.79 -16.36 15.32
N MET A 41 0.51 -16.12 15.15
CA MET A 41 1.31 -16.61 14.02
C MET A 41 1.59 -18.12 14.09
N ASN A 42 0.96 -18.84 15.02
CA ASN A 42 1.04 -20.27 15.24
C ASN A 42 2.44 -20.78 15.66
N TYR A 43 3.17 -19.97 16.42
CA TYR A 43 4.45 -20.35 17.02
C TYR A 43 4.30 -20.77 18.48
N ASP A 44 4.93 -21.91 18.82
CA ASP A 44 5.15 -22.29 20.21
C ASP A 44 6.36 -21.54 20.77
N ILE A 45 6.07 -20.57 21.65
CA ILE A 45 7.03 -19.69 22.30
C ILE A 45 8.16 -20.45 23.00
N LYS A 46 7.87 -21.64 23.54
CA LYS A 46 8.87 -22.44 24.27
C LYS A 46 9.93 -23.07 23.35
N LYS A 47 9.61 -23.23 22.06
CA LYS A 47 10.49 -23.84 21.06
C LYS A 47 11.33 -22.82 20.28
N LEU A 48 11.14 -21.53 20.54
CA LEU A 48 11.85 -20.47 19.82
C LEU A 48 13.25 -20.27 20.38
N ASP A 49 14.26 -20.42 19.51
CA ASP A 49 15.65 -20.11 19.86
C ASP A 49 15.89 -18.60 19.82
N SER A 50 15.48 -17.96 18.72
CA SER A 50 15.58 -16.52 18.55
C SER A 50 14.47 -15.94 17.67
N VAL A 51 14.16 -14.67 17.94
CA VAL A 51 13.26 -13.83 17.13
C VAL A 51 13.98 -12.50 16.92
N LYS A 52 14.13 -12.09 15.67
CA LYS A 52 14.74 -10.82 15.28
C LYS A 52 13.81 -10.08 14.34
N ALA A 53 13.35 -8.90 14.74
CA ALA A 53 12.58 -7.99 13.92
C ALA A 53 13.46 -6.86 13.36
N ILE A 54 13.38 -6.67 12.05
CA ILE A 54 14.12 -5.66 11.30
C ILE A 54 13.12 -4.81 10.51
N GLN A 55 13.30 -3.49 10.55
CA GLN A 55 12.51 -2.59 9.71
C GLN A 55 12.89 -2.80 8.25
N VAL A 56 11.89 -3.02 7.38
CA VAL A 56 12.14 -3.10 5.94
C VAL A 56 12.06 -1.69 5.37
N PRO A 57 13.18 -1.07 4.97
CA PRO A 57 13.17 0.32 4.50
C PRO A 57 12.21 0.50 3.32
N THR A 58 11.43 1.58 3.34
CA THR A 58 10.51 1.92 2.24
C THR A 58 11.27 2.30 0.97
N ARG A 59 12.50 2.79 1.11
CA ARG A 59 13.50 2.99 0.06
C ARG A 59 14.88 2.67 0.63
N ILE A 60 15.62 1.80 -0.04
CA ILE A 60 17.07 1.67 0.09
C ILE A 60 17.71 2.78 -0.76
N LYS A 61 18.67 3.50 -0.20
CA LYS A 61 19.46 4.48 -0.96
C LYS A 61 20.32 3.71 -1.96
N LYS A 62 20.52 4.25 -3.17
CA LYS A 62 21.37 3.60 -4.19
C LYS A 62 22.76 3.23 -3.65
N ASN A 63 23.34 4.11 -2.82
CA ASN A 63 24.65 3.89 -2.21
C ASN A 63 24.69 2.74 -1.18
N ASP A 64 23.53 2.28 -0.69
CA ASP A 64 23.44 1.14 0.23
C ASP A 64 23.20 -0.18 -0.52
N LEU A 65 22.96 -0.18 -1.84
CA LEU A 65 22.69 -1.40 -2.63
C LEU A 65 23.89 -2.34 -2.68
N SER A 66 25.10 -1.80 -2.71
CA SER A 66 26.34 -2.58 -2.66
C SER A 66 26.47 -3.42 -1.38
N LYS A 67 25.79 -3.04 -0.30
CA LYS A 67 25.77 -3.80 0.97
C LYS A 67 24.87 -5.02 0.93
N PHE A 68 23.99 -5.13 -0.07
CA PHE A 68 23.00 -6.20 -0.18
C PHE A 68 23.33 -7.22 -1.28
N GLU A 69 24.46 -7.07 -2.00
CA GLU A 69 24.82 -7.92 -3.14
C GLU A 69 23.73 -7.98 -4.24
N VAL A 70 22.86 -6.96 -4.29
CA VAL A 70 21.78 -6.85 -5.28
C VAL A 70 22.15 -5.78 -6.29
N ASN A 71 22.01 -6.08 -7.59
CA ASN A 71 22.22 -5.05 -8.62
C ASN A 71 21.02 -4.08 -8.71
N GLU A 72 21.23 -2.92 -9.33
CA GLU A 72 20.20 -1.87 -9.38
C GLU A 72 18.89 -2.33 -10.03
N LYS A 73 18.97 -3.20 -11.05
CA LYS A 73 17.83 -3.73 -11.79
C LYS A 73 17.00 -4.71 -10.95
N GLU A 74 17.65 -5.61 -10.24
CA GLU A 74 17.02 -6.52 -9.29
C GLU A 74 16.35 -5.75 -8.15
N TYR A 75 17.05 -4.76 -7.60
CA TYR A 75 16.51 -3.91 -6.55
C TYR A 75 15.27 -3.13 -7.01
N GLU A 76 15.32 -2.54 -8.21
CA GLU A 76 14.15 -1.90 -8.80
C GLU A 76 12.99 -2.88 -8.91
N GLN A 77 13.20 -4.11 -9.38
CA GLN A 77 12.14 -5.12 -9.42
C GLN A 77 11.60 -5.48 -8.02
N PHE A 78 12.47 -5.62 -7.02
CA PHE A 78 12.09 -5.95 -5.64
C PHE A 78 11.26 -4.85 -4.97
N VAL A 79 11.60 -3.58 -5.19
CA VAL A 79 10.90 -2.45 -4.58
C VAL A 79 9.70 -2.01 -5.39
N ARG A 80 9.73 -2.19 -6.72
CA ARG A 80 8.67 -1.73 -7.61
C ARG A 80 7.32 -2.35 -7.31
N PHE A 81 7.25 -3.62 -6.89
CA PHE A 81 5.98 -4.25 -6.49
C PHE A 81 5.80 -4.41 -4.98
N LYS A 82 6.75 -3.88 -4.19
CA LYS A 82 6.64 -3.82 -2.73
C LYS A 82 5.45 -2.95 -2.35
N LYS A 83 4.71 -3.37 -1.33
CA LYS A 83 3.65 -2.54 -0.74
C LYS A 83 4.26 -1.27 -0.13
N ALA A 84 3.60 -0.14 -0.33
CA ALA A 84 4.10 1.17 0.08
C ALA A 84 4.03 1.44 1.60
N ASP A 85 3.76 0.40 2.40
CA ASP A 85 3.50 0.52 3.83
C ASP A 85 4.77 0.35 4.65
N ALA A 86 4.68 0.86 5.88
CA ALA A 86 5.48 0.41 7.00
C ALA A 86 5.52 -1.13 7.01
N GLN A 87 6.71 -1.71 6.89
CA GLN A 87 6.91 -3.15 6.89
C GLN A 87 8.05 -3.51 7.82
N ILE A 88 7.86 -4.62 8.55
CA ILE A 88 8.93 -5.23 9.33
C ILE A 88 9.08 -6.69 8.89
N ARG A 89 10.31 -7.19 8.98
CA ARG A 89 10.63 -8.60 8.75
C ARG A 89 10.97 -9.23 10.08
N ILE A 90 10.31 -10.33 10.41
CA ILE A 90 10.56 -11.13 11.59
C ILE A 90 11.31 -12.38 11.13
N ILE A 91 12.48 -12.61 11.70
CA ILE A 91 13.32 -13.78 11.47
C ILE A 91 13.22 -14.64 12.72
N ILE A 92 12.74 -15.87 12.57
CA ILE A 92 12.48 -16.79 13.67
C ILE A 92 13.36 -18.03 13.47
N LYS A 93 14.10 -18.43 14.51
CA LYS A 93 14.93 -19.63 14.53
C LYS A 93 14.34 -20.67 15.48
N ILE A 94 14.19 -21.90 15.01
CA ILE A 94 13.72 -23.07 15.77
C ILE A 94 14.61 -24.25 15.40
N GLY A 95 15.55 -24.61 16.27
CA GLY A 95 16.65 -25.51 15.96
C GLY A 95 17.43 -25.03 14.73
N ASN A 96 17.47 -25.84 13.69
CA ASN A 96 18.15 -25.53 12.42
C ASN A 96 17.22 -24.87 11.38
N ILE A 97 15.93 -24.65 11.72
CA ILE A 97 14.95 -24.06 10.80
C ILE A 97 14.95 -22.54 10.97
N LEU A 98 15.12 -21.83 9.86
CA LEU A 98 14.93 -20.39 9.77
C LEU A 98 13.60 -20.09 9.07
N LYS A 99 12.73 -19.32 9.72
CA LYS A 99 11.50 -18.79 9.12
C LYS A 99 11.56 -17.28 9.02
N ILE A 100 11.02 -16.75 7.93
CA ILE A 100 10.99 -15.32 7.63
C ILE A 100 9.53 -14.93 7.41
N GLU A 101 9.04 -14.01 8.22
CA GLU A 101 7.67 -13.51 8.18
C GLU A 101 7.71 -12.01 7.89
N ASN A 102 7.09 -11.58 6.78
CA ASN A 102 6.98 -10.17 6.45
C ASN A 102 5.64 -9.63 6.97
N MET A 103 5.69 -8.58 7.79
CA MET A 103 4.51 -7.98 8.39
C MET A 103 4.30 -6.54 7.89
N SER A 104 3.11 -6.26 7.37
CA SER A 104 2.66 -4.91 7.02
C SER A 104 1.99 -4.26 8.24
N LEU A 105 2.44 -3.06 8.59
CA LEU A 105 1.93 -2.28 9.71
C LEU A 105 1.02 -1.16 9.22
N LYS A 106 -0.15 -1.05 9.85
CA LYS A 106 -1.09 0.05 9.61
C LYS A 106 -1.53 0.68 10.91
N LYS A 107 -1.24 1.98 11.05
CA LYS A 107 -1.80 2.78 12.14
C LYS A 107 -3.26 3.10 11.84
N ALA A 108 -4.16 2.81 12.78
CA ALA A 108 -5.50 3.39 12.79
C ALA A 108 -5.57 4.43 13.92
N ASN A 109 -5.71 5.71 13.58
CA ASN A 109 -6.10 6.72 14.57
C ASN A 109 -7.61 6.65 14.76
N SER A 110 -8.11 6.90 15.97
CA SER A 110 -9.54 6.97 16.30
C SER A 110 -10.31 7.96 15.41
N ASP A 111 -9.61 9.00 14.94
CA ASP A 111 -10.18 10.15 14.22
C ASP A 111 -9.78 10.13 12.73
N ALA A 112 -9.15 9.06 12.25
CA ALA A 112 -8.74 8.93 10.85
C ALA A 112 -9.84 8.28 10.01
N ASP A 113 -10.54 9.10 9.21
CA ASP A 113 -11.62 8.63 8.33
C ASP A 113 -11.16 7.68 7.21
N TYR A 114 -9.94 7.83 6.69
CA TYR A 114 -9.43 6.99 5.60
C TYR A 114 -7.91 6.80 5.63
N ASN A 115 -7.47 5.54 5.53
CA ASN A 115 -6.07 5.16 5.44
C ASN A 115 -5.68 4.81 4.00
N GLN A 116 -4.61 5.43 3.48
CA GLN A 116 -4.01 5.02 2.19
C GLN A 116 -3.44 3.61 2.32
N ILE A 117 -3.75 2.72 1.37
CA ILE A 117 -3.27 1.33 1.32
C ILE A 117 -2.27 1.06 0.20
N ASP A 118 -2.44 1.72 -0.95
CA ASP A 118 -1.48 1.65 -2.07
C ASP A 118 -1.56 2.95 -2.90
N LYS A 119 -0.45 3.32 -3.56
CA LYS A 119 -0.36 4.52 -4.41
C LYS A 119 0.72 4.37 -5.48
N ARG A 120 0.33 4.34 -6.75
CA ARG A 120 1.26 4.22 -7.91
C ARG A 120 0.82 5.05 -9.11
N THR A 121 1.69 5.16 -10.11
CA THR A 121 1.32 5.76 -11.40
C THR A 121 0.37 4.84 -12.16
N VAL A 122 -0.34 5.38 -13.15
CA VAL A 122 -1.19 4.55 -14.02
C VAL A 122 -0.36 3.51 -14.77
N ALA A 123 0.84 3.88 -15.21
CA ALA A 123 1.74 2.97 -15.93
C ALA A 123 2.18 1.78 -15.07
N ASP A 124 2.49 2.00 -13.78
CA ASP A 124 2.84 0.90 -12.87
C ASP A 124 1.67 -0.08 -12.70
N TYR A 125 0.44 0.43 -12.52
CA TYR A 125 -0.73 -0.45 -12.43
C TYR A 125 -1.05 -1.15 -13.74
N GLN A 126 -0.82 -0.49 -14.89
CA GLN A 126 -0.98 -1.11 -16.20
C GLN A 126 -0.03 -2.30 -16.34
N GLU A 127 1.21 -2.14 -15.92
CA GLU A 127 2.18 -3.23 -15.96
C GLU A 127 1.81 -4.37 -15.01
N MET A 128 1.28 -4.07 -13.82
CA MET A 128 0.88 -5.07 -12.81
C MET A 128 -0.37 -5.87 -13.22
N TRP A 129 -1.38 -5.18 -13.74
CA TRP A 129 -2.72 -5.74 -13.95
C TRP A 129 -3.09 -5.91 -15.42
N LYS A 130 -2.23 -5.48 -16.34
CA LYS A 130 -2.34 -5.68 -17.78
C LYS A 130 -3.67 -5.20 -18.37
N PHE A 131 -4.23 -4.09 -17.85
CA PHE A 131 -5.35 -3.43 -18.54
C PHE A 131 -4.88 -2.77 -19.84
N ASP A 132 -5.79 -2.70 -20.82
CA ASP A 132 -5.50 -2.19 -22.15
C ASP A 132 -5.19 -0.68 -22.19
N ASP A 133 -4.61 -0.24 -23.31
CA ASP A 133 -4.17 1.15 -23.50
C ASP A 133 -5.32 2.16 -23.49
N GLU A 134 -6.55 1.73 -23.81
CA GLU A 134 -7.73 2.60 -23.72
C GLU A 134 -8.05 2.87 -22.23
N ILE A 135 -8.08 1.84 -21.38
CA ILE A 135 -8.22 2.01 -19.93
C ILE A 135 -7.09 2.89 -19.38
N THR A 136 -5.84 2.64 -19.81
CA THR A 136 -4.68 3.44 -19.41
C THR A 136 -4.84 4.92 -19.74
N PHE A 137 -5.24 5.23 -20.97
CA PHE A 137 -5.45 6.60 -21.43
C PHE A 137 -6.48 7.33 -20.56
N TRP A 138 -7.63 6.71 -20.31
CA TRP A 138 -8.70 7.30 -19.51
C TRP A 138 -8.34 7.41 -18.03
N LEU A 139 -7.60 6.45 -17.47
CA LEU A 139 -7.09 6.55 -16.11
C LEU A 139 -6.05 7.67 -15.96
N LYS A 140 -5.20 7.92 -16.97
CA LYS A 140 -4.27 9.07 -16.97
C LYS A 140 -5.00 10.41 -16.99
N LEU A 141 -6.13 10.51 -17.70
CA LEU A 141 -7.00 11.69 -17.64
C LEU A 141 -7.68 11.83 -16.26
N PHE A 142 -8.15 10.72 -15.69
CA PHE A 142 -8.77 10.69 -14.36
C PHE A 142 -7.82 11.17 -13.26
N THR A 143 -6.57 10.76 -13.31
CA THR A 143 -5.55 11.18 -12.33
C THR A 143 -4.96 12.56 -12.65
N GLY A 144 -5.08 13.02 -13.89
CA GLY A 144 -4.41 14.22 -14.38
C GLY A 144 -2.92 14.02 -14.65
N GLU A 145 -2.46 12.77 -14.85
CA GLU A 145 -1.13 12.51 -15.43
C GLU A 145 -1.02 13.12 -16.85
N ILE A 146 -2.14 13.17 -17.58
CA ILE A 146 -2.23 13.89 -18.86
C ILE A 146 -3.35 14.93 -18.81
N ALA A 147 -3.11 16.08 -19.45
CA ALA A 147 -4.05 17.19 -19.48
C ALA A 147 -5.14 16.96 -20.55
N HIS A 148 -6.41 16.94 -20.14
CA HIS A 148 -7.55 16.75 -21.04
C HIS A 148 -7.64 17.82 -22.16
N LYS A 149 -7.12 19.04 -21.93
CA LYS A 149 -7.08 20.10 -22.95
C LYS A 149 -6.35 19.69 -24.23
N LYS A 150 -5.34 18.83 -24.14
CA LYS A 150 -4.59 18.33 -25.30
C LYS A 150 -5.36 17.29 -26.12
N TYR A 151 -6.48 16.79 -25.58
CA TYR A 151 -7.26 15.69 -26.14
C TYR A 151 -8.74 16.05 -26.30
N SER A 152 -9.09 17.33 -26.25
CA SER A 152 -10.49 17.82 -26.33
C SER A 152 -11.22 17.28 -27.56
N GLY A 153 -10.55 17.24 -28.71
CA GLY A 153 -11.09 16.68 -29.96
C GLY A 153 -11.29 15.15 -29.96
N LYS A 154 -10.66 14.41 -29.02
CA LYS A 154 -10.78 12.94 -28.91
C LYS A 154 -11.76 12.48 -27.84
N ILE A 155 -12.03 13.31 -26.82
CA ILE A 155 -12.84 12.92 -25.65
C ILE A 155 -14.29 13.38 -25.71
N SER A 156 -14.63 14.32 -26.61
CA SER A 156 -16.00 14.84 -26.82
C SER A 156 -16.69 15.38 -25.55
N ILE A 157 -15.93 15.88 -24.58
CA ILE A 157 -16.44 16.47 -23.32
C ILE A 157 -16.40 17.99 -23.43
N LYS A 158 -17.56 18.65 -23.22
CA LYS A 158 -17.71 20.10 -23.38
C LYS A 158 -17.46 20.92 -22.10
N LYS A 159 -17.72 20.33 -20.92
CA LYS A 159 -17.57 21.00 -19.61
C LYS A 159 -16.74 20.12 -18.68
N PHE A 160 -15.74 20.71 -18.05
CA PHE A 160 -14.83 20.05 -17.11
C PHE A 160 -14.99 20.66 -15.73
N ARG A 161 -15.20 19.82 -14.70
CA ARG A 161 -15.28 20.30 -13.31
C ARG A 161 -13.92 20.73 -12.75
N ASP A 162 -12.84 20.06 -13.14
CA ASP A 162 -11.47 20.36 -12.69
C ASP A 162 -10.55 20.52 -13.91
N LYS A 163 -9.84 21.64 -14.01
CA LYS A 163 -8.90 21.93 -15.12
C LYS A 163 -7.72 20.96 -15.20
N ARG A 164 -7.49 20.15 -14.16
CA ARG A 164 -6.32 19.26 -14.04
C ARG A 164 -6.63 17.81 -14.37
N ARG A 165 -7.89 17.38 -14.40
CA ARG A 165 -8.26 15.96 -14.52
C ARG A 165 -9.69 15.77 -15.01
N LEU A 166 -10.08 14.52 -15.21
CA LEU A 166 -11.49 14.11 -15.34
C LEU A 166 -11.97 13.37 -14.09
N PHE A 167 -13.28 13.41 -13.87
CA PHE A 167 -13.98 12.51 -12.99
C PHE A 167 -14.53 11.33 -13.80
N LEU A 168 -14.73 10.17 -13.15
CA LEU A 168 -15.20 8.97 -13.85
C LEU A 168 -16.56 9.21 -14.55
N ASN A 169 -17.48 9.90 -13.87
CA ASN A 169 -18.79 10.24 -14.38
C ASN A 169 -18.77 11.32 -15.49
N GLU A 170 -17.62 11.91 -15.80
CA GLU A 170 -17.45 12.80 -16.96
C GLU A 170 -16.98 12.04 -18.20
N MET A 171 -16.61 10.76 -18.08
CA MET A 171 -16.20 9.93 -19.20
C MET A 171 -17.41 9.37 -19.97
N PRO A 172 -17.27 8.98 -21.25
CA PRO A 172 -18.33 8.26 -21.96
C PRO A 172 -18.77 6.99 -21.21
N GLU A 173 -20.06 6.68 -21.19
CA GLU A 173 -20.61 5.53 -20.44
C GLU A 173 -19.93 4.21 -20.81
N ARG A 174 -19.68 3.98 -22.11
CA ARG A 174 -18.91 2.82 -22.60
C ARG A 174 -17.57 2.66 -21.89
N ILE A 175 -16.87 3.77 -21.64
CA ILE A 175 -15.56 3.79 -20.97
C ILE A 175 -15.73 3.54 -19.47
N GLN A 176 -16.71 4.17 -18.83
CA GLN A 176 -17.02 3.93 -17.42
C GLN A 176 -17.26 2.43 -17.18
N ASP A 177 -18.12 1.82 -18.00
CA ASP A 177 -18.43 0.40 -17.95
C ASP A 177 -17.22 -0.49 -18.19
N LYS A 178 -16.37 -0.13 -19.15
CA LYS A 178 -15.14 -0.87 -19.45
C LYS A 178 -14.21 -0.90 -18.23
N ILE A 179 -13.99 0.27 -17.60
CA ILE A 179 -13.16 0.39 -16.40
C ILE A 179 -13.79 -0.40 -15.24
N ILE A 180 -15.09 -0.23 -14.98
CA ILE A 180 -15.79 -0.92 -13.90
C ILE A 180 -15.74 -2.44 -14.08
N LYS A 181 -16.00 -2.95 -15.31
CA LYS A 181 -15.94 -4.37 -15.62
C LYS A 181 -14.53 -4.93 -15.42
N PHE A 182 -13.49 -4.19 -15.79
CA PHE A 182 -12.10 -4.61 -15.53
C PHE A 182 -11.84 -4.81 -14.03
N PHE A 183 -12.16 -3.81 -13.20
CA PHE A 183 -11.94 -3.90 -11.75
C PHE A 183 -12.79 -4.99 -11.08
N LYS A 184 -14.04 -5.19 -11.53
CA LYS A 184 -14.91 -6.26 -11.02
C LYS A 184 -14.36 -7.64 -11.36
N ARG A 185 -13.99 -7.88 -12.62
CA ARG A 185 -13.45 -9.18 -13.06
C ARG A 185 -12.13 -9.55 -12.36
N ASN A 186 -11.31 -8.54 -12.07
CA ASN A 186 -9.97 -8.73 -11.49
C ASN A 186 -9.93 -8.41 -9.98
N GLN A 187 -11.08 -8.34 -9.32
CA GLN A 187 -11.20 -7.82 -7.96
C GLN A 187 -10.29 -8.54 -6.96
N ILE A 188 -10.26 -9.88 -7.00
CA ILE A 188 -9.47 -10.69 -6.06
C ILE A 188 -7.97 -10.41 -6.25
N MET A 189 -7.49 -10.42 -7.50
CA MET A 189 -6.09 -10.11 -7.82
C MET A 189 -5.72 -8.70 -7.36
N ILE A 190 -6.55 -7.71 -7.68
CA ILE A 190 -6.30 -6.30 -7.34
C ILE A 190 -6.27 -6.10 -5.82
N ILE A 191 -7.24 -6.67 -5.10
CA ILE A 191 -7.28 -6.61 -3.63
C ILE A 191 -6.06 -7.30 -3.03
N SER A 192 -5.68 -8.48 -3.54
CA SER A 192 -4.47 -9.18 -3.11
C SER A 192 -3.23 -8.30 -3.34
N ASP A 193 -3.06 -7.71 -4.52
CA ASP A 193 -1.90 -6.88 -4.83
C ASP A 193 -1.80 -5.64 -3.94
N ILE A 194 -2.91 -4.93 -3.69
CA ILE A 194 -2.89 -3.71 -2.86
C ILE A 194 -2.78 -4.00 -1.36
N ILE A 195 -3.15 -5.20 -0.89
CA ILE A 195 -3.07 -5.60 0.52
C ILE A 195 -1.78 -6.36 0.84
N LYS A 196 -1.40 -7.32 0.00
CA LYS A 196 -0.26 -8.22 0.21
C LYS A 196 0.98 -7.78 -0.57
N GLY A 197 0.83 -7.20 -1.75
CA GLY A 197 1.94 -6.96 -2.68
C GLY A 197 2.43 -8.25 -3.35
N ARG A 198 3.50 -8.16 -4.15
CA ARG A 198 4.10 -9.31 -4.87
C ARG A 198 5.59 -9.49 -4.50
N GLY A 199 6.11 -10.69 -4.77
CA GLY A 199 7.53 -11.03 -4.59
C GLY A 199 7.93 -11.32 -3.15
N GLY A 200 9.24 -11.48 -2.89
CA GLY A 200 9.78 -11.90 -1.58
C GLY A 200 9.58 -10.90 -0.42
N LEU A 201 8.93 -9.76 -0.67
CA LEU A 201 8.52 -8.77 0.33
C LEU A 201 6.99 -8.67 0.48
N SER A 202 6.25 -9.64 -0.08
CA SER A 202 4.82 -9.73 0.12
C SER A 202 4.51 -9.85 1.61
N ALA A 203 3.50 -9.15 2.09
CA ALA A 203 3.09 -9.22 3.48
C ALA A 203 2.42 -10.57 3.74
N ASP A 204 3.02 -11.37 4.63
CA ASP A 204 2.42 -12.60 5.14
C ASP A 204 1.40 -12.27 6.22
N TRP A 205 1.69 -11.23 7.00
CA TRP A 205 0.85 -10.74 8.09
C TRP A 205 0.52 -9.26 7.91
N MET A 206 -0.68 -8.87 8.31
CA MET A 206 -1.07 -7.48 8.37
C MET A 206 -1.55 -7.17 9.78
N LEU A 207 -0.73 -6.41 10.52
CA LEU A 207 -1.10 -5.95 11.85
C LEU A 207 -1.79 -4.60 11.72
N VAL A 208 -3.08 -4.59 12.03
CA VAL A 208 -3.91 -3.39 12.01
C VAL A 208 -4.48 -3.17 13.41
N THR A 209 -4.36 -1.95 13.91
CA THR A 209 -4.91 -1.58 15.22
C THR A 209 -6.44 -1.35 15.21
N LYS A 210 -7.11 -1.44 14.03
CA LYS A 210 -8.58 -1.51 13.79
C LYS A 210 -8.87 -2.24 12.46
N LEU A 211 -10.05 -2.86 12.28
CA LEU A 211 -10.43 -3.64 11.07
C LEU A 211 -10.34 -2.86 9.74
N ILE A 212 -10.30 -3.53 8.56
CA ILE A 212 -10.20 -2.91 7.21
C ILE A 212 -11.56 -2.84 6.49
N GLY A 213 -12.27 -1.71 6.52
CA GLY A 213 -13.54 -1.56 5.79
C GLY A 213 -13.39 -1.34 4.27
N LYS A 214 -14.45 -0.81 3.64
CA LYS A 214 -14.58 -0.63 2.17
C LYS A 214 -13.35 0.04 1.53
N ILE A 215 -12.89 -0.51 0.41
CA ILE A 215 -11.78 0.04 -0.39
C ILE A 215 -12.33 1.02 -1.44
N THR A 216 -11.70 2.19 -1.52
CA THR A 216 -12.01 3.26 -2.48
C THR A 216 -10.79 3.58 -3.33
N MET A 217 -10.96 3.66 -4.64
CA MET A 217 -9.96 4.14 -5.60
C MET A 217 -10.22 5.62 -5.92
N GLN A 218 -9.17 6.44 -5.89
CA GLN A 218 -9.26 7.86 -6.23
C GLN A 218 -7.94 8.42 -6.78
N ARG A 219 -7.98 9.60 -7.39
CA ARG A 219 -6.77 10.40 -7.59
C ARG A 219 -6.21 10.79 -6.22
N LYS A 220 -4.88 10.71 -6.05
CA LYS A 220 -4.19 11.07 -4.80
C LYS A 220 -4.49 12.51 -4.35
N GLY A 221 -4.23 13.49 -5.22
CA GLY A 221 -4.29 14.92 -4.86
C GLY A 221 -3.31 15.34 -3.76
N GLY A 222 -3.11 16.66 -3.60
CA GLY A 222 -2.16 17.21 -2.62
C GLY A 222 -0.70 16.85 -2.91
N THR A 223 0.20 17.12 -1.96
CA THR A 223 1.63 16.88 -2.06
C THR A 223 2.09 15.70 -1.17
N PRO A 224 3.17 14.98 -1.51
CA PRO A 224 3.80 14.87 -2.83
C PRO A 224 3.04 13.90 -3.77
N ASP A 225 3.21 14.07 -5.08
CA ASP A 225 2.63 13.28 -6.18
C ASP A 225 1.10 13.35 -6.34
N PRO A 226 0.53 14.50 -6.75
CA PRO A 226 -0.92 14.67 -6.84
C PRO A 226 -1.61 13.79 -7.90
N THR A 227 -0.87 13.30 -8.88
CA THR A 227 -1.36 12.61 -10.09
C THR A 227 -1.31 11.08 -10.01
N LYS A 228 -1.01 10.49 -8.86
CA LYS A 228 -1.04 9.02 -8.70
C LYS A 228 -2.48 8.50 -8.49
N ILE A 229 -2.75 7.26 -8.90
CA ILE A 229 -3.89 6.50 -8.39
C ILE A 229 -3.59 6.15 -6.93
N GLN A 230 -4.60 6.27 -6.08
CA GLN A 230 -4.53 5.99 -4.65
C GLN A 230 -5.70 5.10 -4.24
N PHE A 231 -5.39 4.03 -3.52
CA PHE A 231 -6.38 3.22 -2.83
C PHE A 231 -6.43 3.60 -1.36
N LYS A 232 -7.63 3.72 -0.81
CA LYS A 232 -7.87 3.96 0.61
C LYS A 232 -8.86 2.95 1.16
N THR A 233 -8.72 2.61 2.43
CA THR A 233 -9.74 1.89 3.20
C THR A 233 -10.31 2.83 4.27
N LYS A 234 -11.57 2.63 4.66
CA LYS A 234 -12.15 3.18 5.89
C LYS A 234 -12.17 2.09 6.95
N PRO A 235 -11.17 2.04 7.86
CA PRO A 235 -11.05 0.97 8.84
C PRO A 235 -12.33 0.74 9.68
N CYS A 236 -12.99 1.83 10.06
CA CYS A 236 -14.14 1.79 10.97
C CYS A 236 -15.44 1.23 10.37
N GLN A 237 -15.51 0.93 9.06
CA GLN A 237 -16.75 0.44 8.43
C GLN A 237 -17.01 -1.07 8.61
N LEU A 238 -16.07 -1.83 9.18
CA LEU A 238 -16.27 -3.25 9.45
C LEU A 238 -17.09 -3.54 10.72
N PHE A 239 -17.27 -2.53 11.59
CA PHE A 239 -18.03 -2.67 12.83
C PHE A 239 -19.52 -2.33 12.70
N ASN A 240 -19.98 -1.94 11.50
CA ASN A 240 -21.39 -1.60 11.24
C ASN A 240 -22.11 -2.65 10.38
N LEU A 241 -21.65 -3.91 10.36
CA LEU A 241 -22.36 -5.02 9.69
C LEU A 241 -23.43 -5.64 10.61
N GLY A 242 -24.02 -4.85 11.50
CA GLY A 242 -24.96 -5.34 12.52
C GLY A 242 -25.84 -4.26 13.15
N GLU A 243 -26.21 -3.22 12.40
CA GLU A 243 -27.39 -2.39 12.67
C GLU A 243 -28.24 -2.30 11.41
#